data_AF-A0A521SED4-F1
#
_entry.id   AF-A0A521SED4-F1
#
_cell.length_a   1.000
_cell.length_b   1.000
_cell.length_c   1.000
_cell.angle_alpha   90.00
_cell.angle_beta   90.00
_cell.angle_gamma   90.00
#
_symmetry.space_group_name_H-M   'P 1'
#
loop_
_entity.id
_entity.type
_entity.pdbx_description
1 polymer ?
#
loop_
_entity_poly.entity_id
_entity_poly.type
_entity_poly.pdbx_seq_one_letter_code
_entity_poly.pdbx_strand_id
1 'polypeptide(L)'
;MSVFEAMFSGFVIGLVLAVPAFVSETLHHGRNLPILMDVKTFWGARLSPDAVLWWSVAVHLLMSTLFGGAYVLFANRLPGLPWSPSSLAFYALGYYVVIGGVMLPMTGLGVFGRREGGSVWLELLLATAGYATLLGLLAHLFFLG
;
A
#
# COMPACT_ATOMS: atom_id res chain seq x y z
N MET A 1 3.32 -11.74 16.78
CA MET A 1 3.06 -10.34 16.42
C MET A 1 1.60 -10.00 16.68
N SER A 2 1.34 -8.95 17.47
CA SER A 2 0.01 -8.40 17.70
C SER A 2 -0.49 -7.57 16.50
N VAL A 3 -1.79 -7.27 16.45
CA VAL A 3 -2.36 -6.41 15.39
C VAL A 3 -1.74 -5.02 15.42
N PHE A 4 -1.53 -4.44 16.61
CA PHE A 4 -0.91 -3.13 16.76
C PHE A 4 0.54 -3.09 16.26
N GLU A 5 1.34 -4.09 16.64
CA GLU A 5 2.72 -4.24 16.14
C GLU A 5 2.75 -4.31 14.63
N ALA A 6 1.85 -5.08 14.02
CA ALA A 6 1.79 -5.21 12.56
C ALA A 6 1.30 -3.95 11.85
N MET A 7 0.36 -3.21 12.43
CA MET A 7 -0.05 -1.89 11.92
C MET A 7 1.11 -0.91 11.97
N PHE A 8 1.87 -0.89 13.07
CA PHE A 8 3.06 -0.06 13.22
C PHE A 8 4.17 -0.45 12.23
N SER A 9 4.46 -1.75 12.10
CA SER A 9 5.40 -2.25 11.07
C SER A 9 4.94 -1.87 9.67
N GLY A 10 3.64 -1.99 9.38
CA GLY A 10 3.06 -1.56 8.12
C GLY A 10 3.24 -0.06 7.88
N PHE A 11 3.03 0.79 8.89
CA PHE A 11 3.31 2.22 8.80
C PHE A 11 4.78 2.51 8.46
N VAL A 12 5.72 1.88 9.17
CA VAL A 12 7.16 2.05 8.95
C VAL A 12 7.56 1.58 7.55
N ILE A 13 7.05 0.44 7.09
CA ILE A 13 7.25 -0.07 5.73
C ILE A 13 6.78 0.96 4.70
N GLY A 14 5.57 1.49 4.88
CA GLY A 14 5.01 2.51 3.97
C GLY A 14 5.85 3.77 3.97
N LEU A 15 6.37 4.19 5.12
CA LEU A 15 7.25 5.35 5.22
C LEU A 15 8.54 5.12 4.42
N VAL A 16 9.18 3.96 4.58
CA VAL A 16 10.41 3.59 3.85
C VAL A 16 10.16 3.57 2.34
N LEU A 17 9.06 2.96 1.90
CA LEU A 17 8.71 2.90 0.47
C LEU A 17 8.30 4.26 -0.12
N ALA A 18 7.84 5.20 0.73
CA ALA A 18 7.50 6.55 0.29
C ALA A 18 8.73 7.46 0.10
N VAL A 19 9.89 7.16 0.71
CA VAL A 19 11.09 8.00 0.64
C VAL A 19 11.53 8.29 -0.80
N PRO A 20 11.70 7.29 -1.69
CA PRO A 20 12.18 7.56 -3.06
C PRO A 20 11.25 8.51 -3.82
N ALA A 21 9.94 8.34 -3.65
CA ALA A 21 8.94 9.20 -4.26
C ALA A 21 9.01 10.63 -3.71
N PHE A 22 9.04 10.78 -2.37
CA PHE A 22 9.17 12.09 -1.72
C PHE A 22 10.45 12.83 -2.15
N VAL A 23 11.59 12.13 -2.20
CA VAL A 23 12.87 12.70 -2.64
C VAL A 23 12.83 13.10 -4.12
N SER A 24 12.24 12.28 -4.98
CA SER A 24 12.11 12.58 -6.41
C SER A 24 11.21 13.79 -6.67
N GLU A 25 10.07 13.91 -5.98
CA GLU A 25 9.17 15.06 -6.12
C GLU A 25 9.86 16.35 -5.64
N THR A 26 10.49 16.32 -4.45
CA THR A 26 11.10 17.50 -3.83
C THR A 26 12.37 17.98 -4.55
N LEU A 27 13.18 17.07 -5.10
CA LEU A 27 14.44 17.44 -5.77
C LEU A 27 14.29 17.66 -7.27
N HIS A 28 13.44 16.89 -7.96
CA HIS A 28 13.40 16.86 -9.42
C HIS A 28 12.07 17.33 -10.01
N HIS A 29 11.06 17.67 -9.19
CA HIS A 29 9.68 17.96 -9.65
C HIS A 29 9.15 16.87 -10.60
N GLY A 30 9.58 15.62 -10.37
CA GLY A 30 9.35 14.50 -11.26
C GLY A 30 7.95 13.91 -11.09
N ARG A 31 7.07 14.13 -12.07
CA ARG A 31 5.72 13.54 -12.11
C ARG A 31 5.77 12.03 -12.39
N ASN A 32 4.82 11.28 -11.82
CA ASN A 32 4.66 9.81 -11.93
C ASN A 32 5.76 9.05 -11.18
N LEU A 33 5.68 9.09 -9.85
CA LEU A 33 6.64 8.46 -8.97
C LEU A 33 6.36 6.96 -8.88
N PRO A 34 7.36 6.08 -9.12
CA PRO A 34 7.16 4.66 -8.95
C PRO A 34 6.75 4.35 -7.50
N ILE A 35 5.83 3.39 -7.32
CA ILE A 35 5.36 2.85 -6.03
C ILE A 35 4.32 3.72 -5.29
N LEU A 36 4.19 4.99 -5.63
CA LEU A 36 3.20 5.90 -5.04
C LEU A 36 2.16 6.30 -6.08
N MET A 37 0.91 5.86 -5.86
CA MET A 37 -0.21 6.28 -6.68
C MET A 37 -0.44 7.79 -6.50
N ASP A 38 -0.31 8.54 -7.58
CA ASP A 38 -0.68 9.96 -7.60
C ASP A 38 -2.20 10.11 -7.42
N VAL A 39 -2.64 10.63 -6.28
CA VAL A 39 -4.04 10.97 -6.02
C VAL A 39 -4.28 12.41 -6.50
N LYS A 40 -4.65 12.60 -7.76
CA LYS A 40 -4.92 13.94 -8.33
C LYS A 40 -6.35 14.38 -8.10
N THR A 41 -7.27 13.41 -7.95
CA THR A 41 -8.66 13.68 -7.60
C THR A 41 -9.05 12.99 -6.31
N PHE A 42 -9.91 13.61 -5.51
CA PHE A 42 -10.51 12.98 -4.36
C PHE A 42 -11.98 13.38 -4.29
N TRP A 43 -12.89 12.40 -4.28
CA TRP A 43 -14.34 12.66 -4.27
C TRP A 43 -14.81 13.59 -5.41
N GLY A 44 -14.17 13.49 -6.58
CA GLY A 44 -14.49 14.31 -7.75
C GLY A 44 -13.89 15.72 -7.77
N ALA A 45 -13.24 16.15 -6.68
CA ALA A 45 -12.50 17.42 -6.66
C ALA A 45 -11.03 17.19 -7.08
N ARG A 46 -10.47 18.11 -7.88
CA ARG A 46 -9.04 18.12 -8.20
C ARG A 46 -8.25 18.72 -7.04
N LEU A 47 -7.17 18.06 -6.65
CA LEU A 47 -6.26 18.56 -5.63
C LEU A 47 -5.24 19.53 -6.24
N SER A 48 -4.74 20.47 -5.44
CA SER A 48 -3.58 21.29 -5.82
C SER A 48 -2.32 20.43 -5.90
N PRO A 49 -1.30 20.80 -6.68
CA PRO A 49 -0.07 20.01 -6.82
C PRO A 49 0.57 19.65 -5.46
N ASP A 50 0.65 20.60 -4.53
CA ASP A 50 1.17 20.35 -3.18
C ASP A 50 0.30 19.37 -2.40
N ALA A 51 -1.03 19.46 -2.55
CA ALA A 51 -1.96 18.55 -1.90
C ALA A 51 -1.90 17.13 -2.48
N VAL A 52 -1.55 16.96 -3.76
CA VAL A 52 -1.37 15.64 -4.37
C VAL A 52 -0.30 14.85 -3.65
N LEU A 53 0.89 15.42 -3.43
CA LEU A 53 1.98 14.71 -2.74
C LEU A 53 1.55 14.25 -1.34
N TRP A 54 1.01 15.17 -0.53
CA TRP A 54 0.58 14.86 0.83
C TRP A 54 -0.54 13.83 0.88
N TRP A 55 -1.52 13.92 -0.03
CA TRP A 55 -2.61 12.93 -0.10
C TRP A 55 -2.13 11.57 -0.59
N SER A 56 -1.26 11.53 -1.61
CA SER A 56 -0.66 10.28 -2.10
C SER A 56 0.12 9.59 -0.98
N VAL A 57 0.95 10.32 -0.24
CA VAL A 57 1.72 9.80 0.90
C VAL A 57 0.78 9.34 2.02
N ALA A 58 -0.23 10.14 2.38
CA ALA A 58 -1.18 9.79 3.44
C ALA A 58 -1.98 8.52 3.09
N VAL A 59 -2.46 8.41 1.86
CA VAL A 59 -3.13 7.20 1.36
C VAL A 59 -2.15 6.03 1.38
N HIS A 60 -0.95 6.17 0.84
CA HIS A 60 0.05 5.10 0.85
C HIS A 60 0.34 4.57 2.27
N LEU A 61 0.57 5.47 3.22
CA LEU A 61 0.80 5.13 4.63
C LEU A 61 -0.39 4.41 5.24
N LEU A 62 -1.61 4.95 5.08
CA LEU A 62 -2.84 4.32 5.57
C LEU A 62 -2.99 2.91 4.99
N MET A 63 -2.74 2.76 3.69
CA MET A 63 -2.87 1.50 2.99
C MET A 63 -1.82 0.48 3.47
N SER A 64 -0.60 0.89 3.74
CA SER A 64 0.45 0.03 4.28
C SER A 64 0.17 -0.36 5.75
N THR A 65 -0.32 0.57 6.57
CA THR A 65 -0.74 0.31 7.95
C THR A 65 -1.89 -0.71 8.00
N LEU A 66 -2.93 -0.49 7.18
CA LEU A 66 -4.06 -1.41 7.08
C LEU A 66 -3.63 -2.78 6.56
N PHE A 67 -2.72 -2.82 5.59
CA PHE A 67 -2.16 -4.08 5.07
C PHE A 67 -1.56 -4.93 6.20
N GLY A 68 -0.69 -4.34 7.04
CA GLY A 68 -0.05 -5.04 8.14
C GLY A 68 -1.05 -5.56 9.18
N GLY A 69 -1.96 -4.70 9.65
CA GLY A 69 -2.97 -5.08 10.63
C GLY A 69 -3.95 -6.15 10.12
N ALA A 70 -4.45 -5.99 8.90
CA ALA A 70 -5.39 -6.93 8.32
C ALA A 70 -4.75 -8.28 7.99
N TYR A 71 -3.45 -8.34 7.70
CA TYR A 71 -2.76 -9.63 7.52
C TYR A 71 -2.72 -10.46 8.80
N VAL A 72 -2.42 -9.84 9.95
CA VAL A 72 -2.44 -10.55 11.24
C VAL A 72 -3.82 -11.11 11.54
N LEU A 73 -4.87 -10.32 11.29
CA LEU A 73 -6.25 -10.79 11.46
C LEU A 73 -6.57 -11.95 10.52
N PHE A 74 -6.17 -11.84 9.25
CA PHE A 74 -6.31 -12.89 8.25
C PHE A 74 -5.63 -14.19 8.68
N ALA A 75 -4.34 -14.12 9.04
CA ALA A 75 -3.56 -15.29 9.44
C ALA A 75 -4.06 -15.94 10.73
N ASN A 76 -4.57 -15.15 11.68
CA ASN A 76 -5.08 -15.67 12.96
C ASN A 76 -6.52 -16.22 12.89
N ARG A 77 -7.34 -15.76 11.93
CA ARG A 77 -8.76 -16.12 11.85
C ARG A 77 -9.08 -17.17 10.79
N LEU A 78 -8.18 -17.43 9.84
CA LEU A 78 -8.35 -18.47 8.83
C LEU A 78 -7.56 -19.72 9.22
N PRO A 79 -8.22 -20.71 9.86
CA PRO A 79 -7.57 -21.96 10.21
C PRO A 79 -7.09 -22.66 8.93
N GLY A 80 -5.79 -22.92 8.83
CA GLY A 80 -5.16 -23.62 7.71
C GLY A 80 -4.20 -22.79 6.85
N LEU A 81 -4.08 -21.48 7.08
CA LEU A 81 -3.08 -20.64 6.42
C LEU A 81 -2.02 -20.18 7.43
N PRO A 82 -0.99 -21.00 7.70
CA PRO A 82 0.09 -20.61 8.61
C PRO A 82 0.83 -19.39 8.07
N TRP A 83 1.53 -18.67 8.95
CA TRP A 83 2.45 -17.61 8.55
C TRP A 83 3.52 -18.16 7.60
N SER A 84 3.31 -17.97 6.30
CA SER A 84 4.21 -18.44 5.27
C SER A 84 4.34 -17.40 4.15
N PRO A 85 5.42 -17.47 3.33
CA PRO A 85 5.53 -16.62 2.16
C PRO A 85 4.35 -16.76 1.19
N SER A 86 3.80 -17.96 1.05
CA SER A 86 2.67 -18.22 0.14
C SER A 86 1.35 -17.64 0.66
N SER A 87 1.07 -17.73 1.96
CA SER A 87 -0.12 -17.11 2.55
C SER A 87 -0.07 -15.60 2.42
N LEU A 88 1.11 -15.01 2.63
CA LEU A 88 1.32 -13.57 2.50
C LEU A 88 1.21 -13.09 1.05
N ALA A 89 1.72 -13.85 0.09
CA ALA A 89 1.56 -13.55 -1.34
C ALA A 89 0.09 -13.60 -1.78
N PHE A 90 -0.65 -14.63 -1.34
CA PHE A 90 -2.08 -14.74 -1.63
C PHE A 90 -2.89 -13.60 -1.00
N TYR A 91 -2.59 -13.28 0.26
CA TYR A 91 -3.19 -12.13 0.93
C TYR A 91 -2.88 -10.82 0.19
N ALA A 92 -1.63 -10.62 -0.25
CA ALA A 92 -1.24 -9.41 -0.96
C ALA A 92 -1.97 -9.23 -2.28
N LEU A 93 -2.17 -10.33 -3.02
CA LEU A 93 -2.96 -10.32 -4.24
C LEU A 93 -4.44 -10.02 -3.96
N GLY A 94 -5.02 -10.63 -2.91
CA GLY A 94 -6.37 -10.33 -2.47
C GLY A 94 -6.54 -8.87 -2.06
N TYR A 95 -5.60 -8.33 -1.29
CA TYR A 95 -5.55 -6.92 -0.92
C TYR A 95 -5.48 -6.03 -2.17
N TYR A 96 -4.55 -6.29 -3.09
CA TYR A 96 -4.45 -5.60 -4.37
C TYR A 96 -5.78 -5.53 -5.13
N VAL A 97 -6.48 -6.67 -5.24
CA VAL A 97 -7.79 -6.75 -5.90
C VAL A 97 -8.87 -5.97 -5.15
N VAL A 98 -8.93 -6.04 -3.81
CA VAL A 98 -9.91 -5.29 -3.01
C VAL A 98 -9.67 -3.78 -3.14
N ILE A 99 -8.43 -3.34 -3.03
CA ILE A 99 -8.10 -1.93 -3.16
C ILE A 99 -8.41 -1.43 -4.57
N GLY A 100 -7.84 -2.08 -5.58
CA GLY A 100 -7.96 -1.65 -6.96
C GLY A 100 -9.37 -1.83 -7.52
N GLY A 101 -10.03 -2.94 -7.22
CA GLY A 101 -11.34 -3.30 -7.73
C GLY A 101 -12.52 -2.70 -6.97
N VAL A 102 -12.35 -2.38 -5.68
CA VAL A 102 -13.45 -1.89 -4.83
C VAL A 102 -13.15 -0.50 -4.28
N MET A 103 -12.08 -0.32 -3.51
CA MET A 103 -11.87 0.94 -2.76
C MET A 103 -11.57 2.14 -3.68
N LEU A 104 -10.69 1.99 -4.67
CA LEU A 104 -10.37 3.06 -5.63
C LEU A 104 -11.59 3.51 -6.47
N PRO A 105 -12.41 2.60 -7.05
CA PRO A 105 -13.61 3.03 -7.73
C PRO A 105 -14.64 3.69 -6.78
N MET A 106 -14.76 3.24 -5.53
CA MET A 106 -15.64 3.87 -4.54
C MET A 106 -15.25 5.31 -4.20
N THR A 107 -13.96 5.67 -4.27
CA THR A 107 -13.48 7.04 -4.06
C THR A 107 -13.45 7.89 -5.33
N GLY A 108 -13.91 7.33 -6.46
CA GLY A 108 -14.00 8.03 -7.74
C GLY A 108 -12.75 7.95 -8.63
N LEU A 109 -11.70 7.25 -8.18
CA LEU A 109 -10.41 7.07 -8.88
C LEU A 109 -10.48 6.04 -10.01
N GLY A 110 -11.61 5.33 -10.10
CA GLY A 110 -11.86 4.29 -11.10
C GLY A 110 -11.24 2.95 -10.76
N VAL A 111 -11.65 1.92 -11.51
CA VAL A 111 -11.18 0.53 -11.34
C VAL A 111 -9.68 0.49 -11.61
N PHE A 112 -8.91 0.01 -10.62
CA PHE A 112 -7.45 0.03 -10.56
C PHE A 112 -6.82 1.41 -10.82
N GLY A 113 -7.49 2.48 -10.38
CA GLY A 113 -6.98 3.85 -10.49
C GLY A 113 -6.84 4.37 -11.92
N ARG A 114 -7.54 3.75 -12.89
CA ARG A 114 -7.46 4.12 -14.31
C ARG A 114 -7.80 5.57 -14.63
N ARG A 115 -8.45 6.31 -13.71
CA ARG A 115 -8.71 7.76 -13.89
C ARG A 115 -7.53 8.64 -13.47
N GLU A 116 -6.59 8.10 -12.70
CA GLU A 116 -5.40 8.80 -12.19
C GLU A 116 -4.16 8.59 -13.09
N GLY A 117 -4.11 7.45 -13.79
CA GLY A 117 -3.06 7.12 -14.75
C GLY A 117 -3.16 5.69 -15.30
N GLY A 118 -2.54 5.45 -16.46
CA GLY A 118 -2.52 4.12 -17.10
C GLY A 118 -1.66 3.08 -16.38
N SER A 119 -0.71 3.53 -15.55
CA SER A 119 0.23 2.69 -14.78
C SER A 119 -0.17 2.47 -13.32
N VAL A 120 -1.24 3.10 -12.83
CA VAL A 120 -1.62 3.06 -11.41
C VAL A 120 -1.88 1.64 -10.90
N TRP A 121 -2.46 0.79 -11.74
CA TRP A 121 -2.65 -0.63 -11.41
C TRP A 121 -1.32 -1.34 -11.13
N LEU A 122 -0.27 -1.01 -11.89
CA LEU A 122 1.06 -1.60 -11.72
C LEU A 122 1.75 -1.02 -10.49
N GLU A 123 1.65 0.29 -10.25
CA GLU A 123 2.15 0.93 -9.04
C GLU A 123 1.52 0.32 -7.78
N LEU A 124 0.20 0.09 -7.79
CA LEU A 124 -0.51 -0.55 -6.70
C LEU A 124 -0.07 -2.01 -6.50
N LEU A 125 0.15 -2.76 -7.60
CA LEU A 125 0.66 -4.13 -7.52
C LEU A 125 2.07 -4.17 -6.93
N LEU A 126 2.95 -3.26 -7.36
CA LEU A 126 4.32 -3.17 -6.84
C LEU A 126 4.35 -2.73 -5.38
N ALA A 127 3.50 -1.78 -4.99
CA ALA A 127 3.37 -1.34 -3.61
C ALA A 127 2.91 -2.48 -2.70
N THR A 128 1.86 -3.21 -3.09
CA THR A 128 1.35 -4.36 -2.32
C THR A 128 2.35 -5.52 -2.26
N ALA A 129 3.10 -5.79 -3.33
CA ALA A 129 4.20 -6.74 -3.32
C ALA A 129 5.35 -6.29 -2.40
N GLY A 130 5.67 -5.00 -2.39
CA GLY A 130 6.64 -4.40 -1.47
C GLY A 130 6.22 -4.56 -0.01
N TYR A 131 4.96 -4.29 0.31
CA TYR A 131 4.40 -4.51 1.65
C TYR A 131 4.53 -5.96 2.09
N ALA A 132 4.15 -6.90 1.22
CA ALA A 132 4.25 -8.33 1.47
C ALA A 132 5.70 -8.76 1.75
N THR A 133 6.63 -8.34 0.90
CA THR A 133 8.04 -8.72 1.01
C THR A 133 8.64 -8.20 2.32
N LEU A 134 8.46 -6.91 2.61
CA LEU A 134 9.05 -6.28 3.79
C LEU A 134 8.39 -6.76 5.09
N LEU A 135 7.07 -6.94 5.10
CA LEU A 135 6.38 -7.49 6.29
C LEU A 135 6.80 -8.94 6.55
N GLY A 136 6.95 -9.76 5.50
CA GLY A 136 7.43 -11.13 5.61
C GLY A 136 8.85 -11.20 6.17
N LEU A 137 9.74 -10.32 5.71
CA LEU A 137 11.11 -10.20 6.23
C LEU A 137 11.10 -9.80 7.71
N LEU A 138 10.35 -8.77 8.10
CA LEU A 138 10.24 -8.35 9.50
C LEU A 138 9.66 -9.45 10.39
N ALA A 139 8.60 -10.14 9.93
CA ALA A 139 8.01 -11.26 10.65
C ALA A 139 9.03 -12.38 10.89
N HIS A 140 9.82 -12.72 9.87
CA HIS A 140 10.85 -13.74 9.97
C HIS A 140 11.98 -13.35 10.93
N LEU A 141 12.49 -12.11 10.83
CA LEU A 141 13.64 -11.64 11.61
C LEU A 141 13.33 -11.44 13.10
N PHE A 142 12.11 -11.00 13.45
CA PHE A 142 11.80 -10.54 14.80
C PHE A 142 10.79 -11.40 15.56
N PHE A 143 10.03 -12.27 14.87
CA PHE A 143 8.88 -12.94 15.49
C PHE A 143 8.79 -14.45 15.23
N LEU A 144 9.45 -14.96 14.19
CA LEU A 144 9.41 -16.38 13.81
C LEU A 144 10.79 -17.07 13.85
N GLY A 145 11.85 -16.30 14.08
CA GLY A 145 13.23 -16.78 14.26
C GLY A 145 13.58 -17.10 15.71
#